data_AF-A0A959MYI5-F1
#
_entry.id   AF-A0A959MYI5-F1
#
_cell.length_a   1.000
_cell.length_b   1.000
_cell.length_c   1.000
_cell.angle_alpha   90.00
_cell.angle_beta   90.00
_cell.angle_gamma   90.00
#
_symmetry.space_group_name_H-M   'P 1'
#
loop_
_entity.id
_entity.type
_entity.pdbx_description
1 polymer ?
#
loop_
_entity_poly.entity_id
_entity_poly.type
_entity_poly.pdbx_seq_one_letter_code
_entity_poly.pdbx_strand_id
1 'polypeptide(L)'
;MATEVSLRDIDTGIPVFYSTYSAARSAAGAGDVISIYANLTEQITLLDGVDVYLDPGTELNHSGDGTTITDNNVTCKCNITGGGIIKNSYSGSTKRECIKISNSSSEVNIECYKIDGLGENNSTLEGSSVDVSAAAKFRLICNKVYNKYNTAIRISGCDDIFLNIRTVESGTAASPNADSPVLSLERTGSVYINELLCTGYGSCLDHKDGVIGATINKLLTLLPAGETPSTTAPTLLLDAGTGDQDLVLYFDEIKNFNSTGGDTVKIDEGKASLIGRSIYCTNGKSLDLTHPIVSAYIQCDEIISLTEGINIANRNEPIVIEANYIEGSSGNGGVIKSVSLSNYVLRNAKIKNTTTSSPSIGIYIVDGDINDQNIEIENLIIVTGIAENQDYSIYRDGENNINIKNLLLFVRAGISDNITLLIGDINNFKYIEDSTIQ
;
A
#
# COMPACT_ATOMS: atom_id res chain seq x y z
N MET A 1 -18.66 45.03 -7.10
CA MET A 1 -17.60 44.00 -7.22
C MET A 1 -18.22 42.69 -6.80
N ALA A 2 -18.05 41.61 -7.55
CA ALA A 2 -18.42 40.29 -7.05
C ALA A 2 -17.51 40.04 -5.83
N THR A 3 -18.11 39.85 -4.67
CA THR A 3 -17.38 39.58 -3.43
C THR A 3 -16.93 38.12 -3.46
N GLU A 4 -15.63 37.91 -3.52
CA GLU A 4 -15.02 36.58 -3.68
C GLU A 4 -14.73 35.93 -2.33
N VAL A 5 -14.43 36.76 -1.31
CA VAL A 5 -13.99 36.33 0.02
C VAL A 5 -14.66 37.17 1.12
N SER A 6 -15.02 36.56 2.25
CA SER A 6 -15.42 37.26 3.48
C SER A 6 -14.58 36.83 4.66
N LEU A 7 -14.16 37.77 5.51
CA LEU A 7 -13.61 37.51 6.84
C LEU A 7 -14.72 37.65 7.87
N ARG A 8 -14.88 36.65 8.73
CA ARG A 8 -15.73 36.75 9.92
C ARG A 8 -14.82 36.87 11.14
N ASP A 9 -14.87 38.05 11.74
CA ASP A 9 -14.16 38.39 12.97
C ASP A 9 -14.77 37.66 14.18
N ILE A 10 -13.91 37.11 15.05
CA ILE A 10 -14.33 36.30 16.20
C ILE A 10 -15.10 37.10 17.26
N ASP A 11 -14.79 38.38 17.44
CA ASP A 11 -15.37 39.23 18.49
C ASP A 11 -16.75 39.77 18.09
N THR A 12 -16.94 40.06 16.81
CA THR A 12 -18.13 40.72 16.28
C THR A 12 -19.06 39.78 15.51
N GLY A 13 -18.52 38.73 14.90
CA GLY A 13 -19.26 37.80 14.04
C GLY A 13 -19.77 38.41 12.72
N ILE A 14 -19.45 39.67 12.43
CA ILE A 14 -19.93 40.40 11.25
C ILE A 14 -18.98 40.12 10.08
N PRO A 15 -19.49 39.68 8.90
CA PRO A 15 -18.64 39.46 7.74
C PRO A 15 -18.18 40.78 7.12
N VAL A 16 -16.87 40.91 6.92
CA VAL A 16 -16.24 41.96 6.10
C VAL A 16 -15.80 41.34 4.79
N PHE A 17 -16.11 41.98 3.66
CA PHE A 17 -15.84 41.41 2.34
C PHE A 17 -14.57 41.98 1.71
N TYR A 18 -13.81 41.07 1.09
CA TYR A 18 -12.55 41.36 0.40
C TYR A 18 -12.62 40.86 -1.04
N SER A 19 -11.81 41.47 -1.89
CA SER A 19 -11.65 41.04 -3.29
C SER A 19 -10.64 39.91 -3.45
N THR A 20 -9.82 39.61 -2.43
CA THR A 20 -8.82 38.54 -2.46
C THR A 20 -8.67 37.89 -1.08
N TYR A 21 -8.22 36.64 -1.06
CA TYR A 21 -7.84 35.94 0.15
C TYR A 21 -6.66 36.61 0.84
N SER A 22 -5.64 37.06 0.10
CA SER A 22 -4.47 37.73 0.69
C SER A 22 -4.85 39.00 1.48
N ALA A 23 -5.84 39.77 1.00
CA ALA A 23 -6.33 40.95 1.71
C ALA A 23 -7.13 40.58 2.97
N ALA A 24 -8.00 39.56 2.89
CA ALA A 24 -8.73 39.05 4.06
C ALA A 24 -7.76 38.50 5.12
N ARG A 25 -6.76 37.71 4.70
CA ARG A 25 -5.72 37.15 5.56
C ARG A 25 -4.91 38.22 6.28
N SER A 26 -4.57 39.32 5.60
CA SER A 26 -3.80 40.42 6.21
C SER A 26 -4.57 41.16 7.29
N ALA A 27 -5.91 41.07 7.28
CA ALA A 27 -6.79 41.67 8.27
C ALA A 27 -7.24 40.70 9.37
N ALA A 28 -6.99 39.40 9.20
CA ALA A 28 -7.44 38.35 10.11
C ALA A 28 -6.55 38.23 11.36
N GLY A 29 -7.17 37.93 12.49
CA GLY A 29 -6.53 37.54 13.74
C GLY A 29 -6.90 36.11 14.15
N ALA A 30 -6.14 35.55 15.10
CA ALA A 30 -6.42 34.21 15.61
C ALA A 30 -7.85 34.10 16.16
N GLY A 31 -8.57 33.06 15.73
CA GLY A 31 -9.99 32.82 16.01
C GLY A 31 -10.92 33.14 14.83
N ASP A 32 -10.44 33.89 13.83
CA ASP A 32 -11.26 34.30 12.69
C ASP A 32 -11.49 33.17 11.68
N VAL A 33 -12.51 33.35 10.84
CA VAL A 33 -12.80 32.47 9.70
C VAL A 33 -12.81 33.26 8.39
N ILE A 34 -11.98 32.85 7.44
CA ILE A 34 -12.01 33.37 6.06
C ILE A 34 -12.86 32.43 5.20
N SER A 35 -14.01 32.91 4.73
CA SER A 35 -14.90 32.18 3.85
C SER A 35 -14.69 32.59 2.38
N ILE A 36 -14.55 31.61 1.50
CA ILE A 36 -14.32 31.77 0.06
C ILE A 36 -15.52 31.19 -0.68
N TYR A 37 -16.21 32.02 -1.47
CA TYR A 37 -17.45 31.66 -2.18
C TYR A 37 -17.33 31.76 -3.71
N ALA A 38 -16.14 32.11 -4.19
CA ALA A 38 -15.84 32.23 -5.61
C ALA A 38 -14.53 31.56 -5.93
N ASN A 39 -14.36 31.13 -7.18
CA ASN A 39 -13.13 30.50 -7.62
C ASN A 39 -11.97 31.47 -7.50
N LEU A 40 -10.88 31.03 -6.87
CA LEU A 40 -9.67 31.82 -6.70
C LEU A 40 -8.50 31.19 -7.45
N THR A 41 -7.60 32.04 -7.93
CA THR A 41 -6.36 31.64 -8.61
C THR A 41 -5.09 32.01 -7.84
N GLU A 42 -5.25 32.64 -6.68
CA GLU A 42 -4.15 32.98 -5.79
C GLU A 42 -3.72 31.78 -4.92
N GLN A 43 -2.51 31.85 -4.37
CA GLN A 43 -2.03 30.90 -3.38
C GLN A 43 -2.68 31.21 -2.02
N ILE A 44 -3.11 30.16 -1.32
CA ILE A 44 -3.66 30.21 0.02
C ILE A 44 -2.54 29.91 1.02
N THR A 45 -1.91 30.97 1.53
CA THR A 45 -0.99 30.85 2.67
C THR A 45 -1.78 30.80 3.97
N LEU A 46 -1.57 29.75 4.75
CA LEU A 46 -2.24 29.55 6.04
C LEU A 46 -1.76 30.60 7.06
N LEU A 47 -2.58 30.83 8.08
CA LEU A 47 -2.29 31.76 9.18
C LEU A 47 -2.66 31.09 10.49
N ASP A 48 -1.79 31.18 11.48
CA ASP A 48 -1.98 30.53 12.77
C ASP A 48 -3.27 31.00 13.45
N GLY A 49 -4.11 30.05 13.85
CA GLY A 49 -5.38 30.29 14.50
C GLY A 49 -6.48 30.81 13.58
N VAL A 50 -6.28 30.91 12.26
CA VAL A 50 -7.31 31.37 11.32
C VAL A 50 -7.82 30.21 10.47
N ASP A 51 -9.11 29.94 10.57
CA ASP A 51 -9.76 28.90 9.79
C ASP A 51 -10.17 29.41 8.40
N VAL A 52 -10.27 28.48 7.45
CA VAL A 52 -10.74 28.74 6.10
C VAL A 52 -11.99 27.91 5.85
N TYR A 53 -13.05 28.55 5.36
CA TYR A 53 -14.22 27.88 4.83
C TYR A 53 -14.25 28.05 3.31
N LEU A 54 -14.25 26.95 2.57
CA LEU A 54 -14.31 26.92 1.12
C LEU A 54 -15.67 26.36 0.70
N ASP A 55 -16.53 27.19 0.11
CA ASP A 55 -17.90 26.80 -0.21
C ASP A 55 -17.96 25.59 -1.17
N PRO A 56 -18.92 24.65 -1.03
CA PRO A 56 -18.98 23.45 -1.85
C PRO A 56 -18.94 23.76 -3.34
N GLY A 57 -18.06 23.07 -4.08
CA GLY A 57 -17.91 23.26 -5.52
C GLY A 57 -17.07 24.47 -5.94
N THR A 58 -16.65 25.33 -5.00
CA THR A 58 -15.69 26.40 -5.27
C THR A 58 -14.31 25.83 -5.55
N GLU A 59 -13.65 26.31 -6.61
CA GLU A 59 -12.31 25.88 -7.02
C GLU A 59 -11.23 26.86 -6.54
N LEU A 60 -10.25 26.35 -5.79
CA LEU A 60 -8.96 27.00 -5.58
C LEU A 60 -7.97 26.42 -6.58
N ASN A 61 -7.55 27.21 -7.55
CA ASN A 61 -6.66 26.75 -8.61
C ASN A 61 -5.51 27.72 -8.84
N HIS A 62 -4.40 27.46 -8.15
CA HIS A 62 -3.20 28.22 -8.39
C HIS A 62 -2.55 27.81 -9.71
N SER A 63 -2.29 28.79 -10.57
CA SER A 63 -1.64 28.60 -11.88
C SER A 63 -0.26 29.26 -11.94
N GLY A 64 0.20 29.86 -10.83
CA GLY A 64 1.53 30.47 -10.70
C GLY A 64 2.59 29.47 -10.23
N ASP A 65 3.86 29.89 -10.21
CA ASP A 65 4.95 29.07 -9.70
C ASP A 65 4.91 29.00 -8.16
N GLY A 66 4.04 28.11 -7.67
CA GLY A 66 3.82 27.89 -6.25
C GLY A 66 2.76 26.81 -6.02
N THR A 67 2.57 26.45 -4.76
CA THR A 67 1.52 25.51 -4.36
C THR A 67 0.19 26.23 -4.18
N THR A 68 -0.93 25.50 -4.23
CA THR A 68 -2.25 26.12 -4.03
C THR A 68 -2.51 26.45 -2.57
N ILE A 69 -2.16 25.54 -1.66
CA ILE A 69 -2.26 25.73 -0.21
C ILE A 69 -0.90 25.44 0.42
N THR A 70 -0.46 26.30 1.34
CA THR A 70 0.78 26.09 2.09
C THR A 70 0.80 26.77 3.44
N ASP A 71 1.53 26.17 4.38
CA ASP A 71 1.95 26.83 5.62
C ASP A 71 3.10 27.82 5.41
N ASN A 72 3.72 27.83 4.22
CA ASN A 72 4.88 28.63 3.86
C ASN A 72 6.03 28.47 4.87
N ASN A 73 6.18 27.26 5.43
CA ASN A 73 7.13 26.93 6.49
C ASN A 73 6.99 27.81 7.76
N VAL A 74 5.81 28.38 7.98
CA VAL A 74 5.45 29.11 9.21
C VAL A 74 4.46 28.25 9.98
N THR A 75 4.70 28.09 11.28
CA THR A 75 3.80 27.34 12.16
C THR A 75 2.38 27.88 12.05
N CYS A 76 1.43 26.98 11.81
CA CYS A 76 0.01 27.31 11.81
C CYS A 76 -0.84 26.19 12.39
N LYS A 77 -1.89 26.57 13.13
CA LYS A 77 -2.98 25.69 13.54
C LYS A 77 -4.27 26.18 12.91
N CYS A 78 -4.76 25.45 11.91
CA CYS A 78 -5.91 25.90 11.13
C CYS A 78 -6.71 24.74 10.53
N ASN A 79 -7.99 24.98 10.31
CA ASN A 79 -8.91 24.10 9.61
C ASN A 79 -9.30 24.69 8.27
N ILE A 80 -9.35 23.86 7.24
CA ILE A 80 -10.01 24.17 5.96
C ILE A 80 -11.24 23.27 5.86
N THR A 81 -12.42 23.86 5.71
CA THR A 81 -13.71 23.15 5.68
C THR A 81 -14.57 23.56 4.49
N GLY A 82 -15.74 22.95 4.30
CA GLY A 82 -16.74 23.40 3.32
C GLY A 82 -16.76 22.64 1.99
N GLY A 83 -15.84 21.70 1.75
CA GLY A 83 -16.00 20.73 0.65
C GLY A 83 -15.74 21.28 -0.76
N GLY A 84 -14.95 22.34 -0.91
CA GLY A 84 -14.53 22.81 -2.23
C GLY A 84 -13.51 21.90 -2.94
N ILE A 85 -13.00 22.38 -4.07
CA ILE A 85 -12.05 21.70 -4.96
C ILE A 85 -10.70 22.41 -4.88
N ILE A 86 -9.63 21.65 -4.67
CA ILE A 86 -8.26 22.16 -4.64
C ILE A 86 -7.53 21.64 -5.86
N LYS A 87 -6.91 22.53 -6.62
CA LYS A 87 -6.23 22.20 -7.87
C LYS A 87 -4.96 23.01 -7.99
N ASN A 88 -3.95 22.45 -8.64
CA ASN A 88 -2.80 23.21 -9.11
C ASN A 88 -2.64 22.96 -10.60
N SER A 89 -2.83 24.01 -11.41
CA SER A 89 -2.73 23.93 -12.86
C SER A 89 -1.40 24.46 -13.40
N TYR A 90 -0.45 24.80 -12.52
CA TYR A 90 0.87 25.27 -12.93
C TYR A 90 1.56 24.23 -13.81
N SER A 91 1.75 24.58 -15.08
CA SER A 91 2.31 23.70 -16.09
C SER A 91 3.76 24.05 -16.47
N GLY A 92 4.50 24.73 -15.59
CA GLY A 92 5.92 25.04 -15.80
C GLY A 92 6.84 23.82 -15.80
N SER A 93 8.16 24.05 -15.74
CA SER A 93 9.18 23.00 -15.79
C SER A 93 9.25 22.14 -14.54
N THR A 94 8.85 22.68 -13.39
CA THR A 94 8.75 21.95 -12.12
C THR A 94 7.31 22.07 -11.64
N LYS A 95 6.59 20.96 -11.64
CA LYS A 95 5.18 20.95 -11.28
C LYS A 95 5.05 21.16 -9.77
N ARG A 96 3.99 21.83 -9.37
CA ARG A 96 3.77 22.24 -7.98
C ARG A 96 2.63 21.46 -7.36
N GLU A 97 2.73 21.28 -6.07
CA GLU A 97 1.78 20.55 -5.25
C GLU A 97 0.48 21.36 -5.10
N CYS A 98 -0.63 20.65 -4.90
CA CYS A 98 -1.87 21.31 -4.48
C CYS A 98 -1.75 21.76 -3.03
N ILE A 99 -1.21 20.89 -2.18
CA ILE A 99 -1.07 21.13 -0.74
C ILE A 99 0.37 20.82 -0.36
N LYS A 100 1.03 21.77 0.30
CA LYS A 100 2.37 21.57 0.88
C LYS A 100 2.46 22.08 2.31
N ILE A 101 2.69 21.16 3.24
CA ILE A 101 2.93 21.46 4.65
C ILE A 101 4.37 21.08 4.99
N SER A 102 5.11 22.00 5.62
CA SER A 102 6.57 21.93 5.71
C SER A 102 7.15 22.42 7.04
N ASN A 103 6.32 22.91 7.95
CA ASN A 103 6.74 23.30 9.30
C ASN A 103 6.35 22.21 10.32
N SER A 104 7.34 21.71 11.06
CA SER A 104 7.15 20.61 12.03
C SER A 104 6.20 20.92 13.19
N SER A 105 5.84 22.19 13.42
CA SER A 105 4.90 22.58 14.47
C SER A 105 3.48 22.84 13.96
N SER A 106 3.25 22.73 12.64
CA SER A 106 1.93 22.95 12.04
C SER A 106 0.95 21.83 12.41
N GLU A 107 -0.30 22.20 12.68
CA GLU A 107 -1.44 21.30 12.89
C GLU A 107 -2.54 21.69 11.89
N VAL A 108 -2.69 20.91 10.81
CA VAL A 108 -3.57 21.28 9.69
C VAL A 108 -4.62 20.20 9.44
N ASN A 109 -5.89 20.62 9.41
CA ASN A 109 -7.02 19.76 9.03
C ASN A 109 -7.67 20.30 7.76
N ILE A 110 -7.88 19.43 6.77
CA ILE A 110 -8.46 19.81 5.47
C ILE A 110 -9.62 18.88 5.14
N GLU A 111 -10.79 19.46 4.90
CA GLU A 111 -11.98 18.79 4.41
C GLU A 111 -12.37 19.37 3.04
N CYS A 112 -12.26 18.57 1.99
CA CYS A 112 -12.51 19.00 0.62
C CYS A 112 -13.22 17.91 -0.19
N TYR A 113 -13.83 18.29 -1.31
CA TYR A 113 -14.44 17.31 -2.21
C TYR A 113 -13.39 16.62 -3.08
N LYS A 114 -12.46 17.39 -3.66
CA LYS A 114 -11.48 16.85 -4.59
C LYS A 114 -10.16 17.62 -4.53
N ILE A 115 -9.06 16.88 -4.64
CA ILE A 115 -7.72 17.41 -4.93
C ILE A 115 -7.31 16.92 -6.33
N ASP A 116 -6.89 17.83 -7.20
CA ASP A 116 -6.52 17.55 -8.59
C ASP A 116 -5.15 18.17 -8.91
N GLY A 117 -4.09 17.39 -8.76
CA GLY A 117 -2.74 17.80 -9.10
C GLY A 117 -2.31 17.31 -10.47
N LEU A 118 -1.43 18.09 -11.08
CA LEU A 118 -0.68 17.64 -12.25
C LEU A 118 0.39 16.64 -11.82
N GLY A 119 1.17 16.91 -10.78
CA GLY A 119 2.34 16.10 -10.45
C GLY A 119 3.44 16.29 -11.47
N GLU A 120 4.60 15.65 -11.30
CA GLU A 120 5.78 15.92 -12.12
C GLU A 120 5.89 14.99 -13.34
N ASN A 121 6.04 15.57 -14.54
CA ASN A 121 6.19 14.79 -15.78
C ASN A 121 7.66 14.53 -16.07
N ASN A 122 8.38 14.04 -15.06
CA ASN A 122 9.78 13.70 -15.13
C ASN A 122 9.99 12.39 -14.39
N SER A 123 10.66 11.44 -15.04
CA SER A 123 10.97 10.13 -14.49
C SER A 123 11.97 10.15 -13.34
N THR A 124 12.62 11.29 -13.05
CA THR A 124 13.62 11.40 -11.97
C THR A 124 13.21 12.33 -10.84
N LEU A 125 12.14 13.10 -11.00
CA LEU A 125 11.65 14.02 -9.98
C LEU A 125 10.32 13.50 -9.46
N GLU A 126 10.24 13.32 -8.14
CA GLU A 126 8.96 13.09 -7.49
C GLU A 126 8.11 14.36 -7.57
N GLY A 127 6.85 14.22 -7.93
CA GLY A 127 5.87 15.31 -7.85
C GLY A 127 4.57 14.77 -7.29
N SER A 128 4.03 15.46 -6.28
CA SER A 128 2.82 15.04 -5.60
C SER A 128 1.71 16.07 -5.61
N SER A 129 0.47 15.61 -5.43
CA SER A 129 -0.66 16.53 -5.18
C SER A 129 -0.66 17.02 -3.75
N VAL A 130 -0.35 16.13 -2.80
CA VAL A 130 -0.21 16.44 -1.38
C VAL A 130 1.19 16.05 -0.94
N ASP A 131 1.94 17.02 -0.40
CA ASP A 131 3.26 16.83 0.21
C ASP A 131 3.25 17.34 1.65
N VAL A 132 3.50 16.44 2.60
CA VAL A 132 3.68 16.78 4.01
C VAL A 132 5.07 16.33 4.44
N SER A 133 5.99 17.29 4.43
CA SER A 133 7.41 17.06 4.70
C SER A 133 7.80 17.35 6.15
N ALA A 134 7.00 18.15 6.86
CA ALA A 134 7.06 18.30 8.32
C ALA A 134 5.70 18.83 8.83
N ALA A 135 5.17 18.23 9.88
CA ALA A 135 3.98 18.69 10.61
C ALA A 135 3.91 18.02 11.99
N ALA A 136 3.25 18.66 12.95
CA ALA A 136 2.88 17.99 14.20
C ALA A 136 1.65 17.11 13.96
N LYS A 137 0.68 17.61 13.17
CA LYS A 137 -0.53 16.86 12.79
C LYS A 137 -0.99 17.22 11.40
N PHE A 138 -1.43 16.21 10.65
CA PHE A 138 -2.08 16.39 9.37
C PHE A 138 -3.31 15.50 9.24
N ARG A 139 -4.46 16.13 9.00
CA ARG A 139 -5.74 15.46 8.79
C ARG A 139 -6.31 15.82 7.43
N LEU A 140 -6.62 14.82 6.62
CA LEU A 140 -7.25 15.00 5.32
C LEU A 140 -8.51 14.14 5.21
N ILE A 141 -9.64 14.81 5.00
CA ILE A 141 -10.90 14.19 4.63
C ILE A 141 -11.25 14.63 3.21
N CYS A 142 -11.32 13.68 2.29
CA CYS A 142 -11.53 13.98 0.88
C CYS A 142 -12.36 12.93 0.16
N ASN A 143 -13.15 13.30 -0.84
CA ASN A 143 -13.79 12.30 -1.69
C ASN A 143 -12.82 11.77 -2.77
N LYS A 144 -11.94 12.59 -3.33
CA LYS A 144 -10.93 12.10 -4.29
C LYS A 144 -9.63 12.89 -4.25
N VAL A 145 -8.50 12.19 -4.14
CA VAL A 145 -7.19 12.77 -4.43
C VAL A 145 -6.68 12.14 -5.73
N TYR A 146 -6.34 13.00 -6.68
CA TYR A 146 -5.86 12.58 -7.98
C TYR A 146 -4.60 13.34 -8.32
N ASN A 147 -3.62 12.60 -8.83
CA ASN A 147 -2.43 13.20 -9.40
C ASN A 147 -2.15 12.61 -10.78
N LYS A 148 -2.04 13.45 -11.80
CA LYS A 148 -1.87 12.98 -13.18
C LYS A 148 -0.55 12.22 -13.37
N TYR A 149 0.54 12.70 -12.78
CA TYR A 149 1.86 12.08 -12.84
C TYR A 149 2.35 11.70 -11.43
N ASN A 150 3.04 10.56 -11.29
CA ASN A 150 3.80 10.15 -10.10
C ASN A 150 2.97 9.88 -8.83
N THR A 151 3.16 10.62 -7.74
CA THR A 151 2.65 10.24 -6.40
C THR A 151 1.43 11.06 -6.01
N ALA A 152 0.30 10.48 -5.62
CA ALA A 152 -0.84 11.29 -5.21
C ALA A 152 -0.60 12.00 -3.87
N ILE A 153 -0.15 11.23 -2.88
CA ILE A 153 0.07 11.71 -1.52
C ILE A 153 1.42 11.20 -1.03
N ARG A 154 2.26 12.12 -0.57
CA ARG A 154 3.52 11.82 0.10
C ARG A 154 3.51 12.43 1.49
N ILE A 155 3.71 11.60 2.52
CA ILE A 155 3.90 12.06 3.90
C ILE A 155 5.24 11.54 4.43
N SER A 156 6.24 12.40 4.43
CA SER A 156 7.61 12.09 4.88
C SER A 156 7.97 12.72 6.23
N GLY A 157 7.17 13.64 6.74
CA GLY A 157 7.39 14.24 8.07
C GLY A 157 6.08 14.70 8.68
N CYS A 158 5.56 13.92 9.61
CA CYS A 158 4.33 14.20 10.34
C CYS A 158 4.29 13.30 11.58
N ASP A 159 4.07 13.84 12.78
CA ASP A 159 4.02 13.01 13.99
C ASP A 159 2.71 12.22 14.11
N ASP A 160 1.61 12.76 13.58
CA ASP A 160 0.27 12.14 13.63
C ASP A 160 -0.51 12.40 12.33
N ILE A 161 -0.75 11.33 11.57
CA ILE A 161 -1.45 11.35 10.29
C ILE A 161 -2.86 10.79 10.45
N PHE A 162 -3.86 11.49 9.87
CA PHE A 162 -5.18 10.92 9.63
C PHE A 162 -5.63 11.16 8.20
N LEU A 163 -5.80 10.08 7.43
CA LEU A 163 -6.38 10.13 6.08
C LEU A 163 -7.74 9.41 6.09
N ASN A 164 -8.79 10.09 5.62
CA ASN A 164 -10.08 9.47 5.32
C ASN A 164 -10.51 9.90 3.92
N ILE A 165 -10.23 9.04 2.94
CA ILE A 165 -10.33 9.40 1.53
C ILE A 165 -11.08 8.31 0.77
N ARG A 166 -12.11 8.66 0.01
CA ARG A 166 -12.81 7.61 -0.75
C ARG A 166 -11.93 7.01 -1.84
N THR A 167 -11.31 7.82 -2.70
CA THR A 167 -10.46 7.30 -3.78
C THR A 167 -9.17 8.10 -3.89
N VAL A 168 -8.04 7.39 -4.05
CA VAL A 168 -6.75 7.99 -4.38
C VAL A 168 -6.20 7.31 -5.63
N GLU A 169 -5.78 8.10 -6.61
CA GLU A 169 -5.38 7.63 -7.93
C GLU A 169 -4.17 8.41 -8.44
N SER A 170 -3.21 7.70 -9.04
CA SER A 170 -2.13 8.35 -9.80
C SER A 170 -1.63 7.57 -11.01
N GLY A 171 -0.85 8.26 -11.85
CA GLY A 171 -0.09 7.68 -12.96
C GLY A 171 -0.86 7.49 -14.28
N THR A 172 -1.93 8.25 -14.53
CA THR A 172 -2.78 8.06 -15.73
C THR A 172 -2.15 8.57 -17.05
N ALA A 173 -0.93 9.10 -17.02
CA ALA A 173 -0.23 9.58 -18.19
C ALA A 173 0.80 8.57 -18.70
N ALA A 174 1.09 8.59 -20.01
CA ALA A 174 1.81 7.53 -20.74
C ALA A 174 3.32 7.35 -20.44
N SER A 175 3.82 7.86 -19.33
CA SER A 175 5.24 7.74 -18.92
C SER A 175 5.47 8.26 -17.48
N PRO A 176 4.76 7.76 -16.46
CA PRO A 176 5.04 8.14 -15.08
C PRO A 176 6.41 7.60 -14.63
N ASN A 177 6.93 8.15 -13.55
CA ASN A 177 8.10 7.61 -12.88
C ASN A 177 7.79 6.20 -12.33
N ALA A 178 8.63 5.26 -12.75
CA ALA A 178 8.74 3.84 -12.41
C ALA A 178 8.71 3.47 -10.92
N ASP A 179 9.08 4.41 -10.05
CA ASP A 179 9.26 4.18 -8.61
C ASP A 179 8.37 5.12 -7.77
N SER A 180 7.42 5.81 -8.39
CA SER A 180 6.54 6.74 -7.69
C SER A 180 5.26 6.04 -7.21
N PRO A 181 5.11 5.75 -5.91
CA PRO A 181 3.90 5.13 -5.39
C PRO A 181 2.73 6.11 -5.40
N VAL A 182 1.50 5.61 -5.44
CA VAL A 182 0.30 6.45 -5.33
C VAL A 182 0.20 7.08 -3.94
N LEU A 183 0.46 6.28 -2.90
CA LEU A 183 0.50 6.71 -1.50
C LEU A 183 1.83 6.30 -0.89
N SER A 184 2.64 7.28 -0.47
CA SER A 184 3.90 7.07 0.26
C SER A 184 3.77 7.56 1.71
N LEU A 185 4.06 6.68 2.67
CA LEU A 185 3.95 6.96 4.10
C LEU A 185 5.24 6.57 4.84
N GLU A 186 5.88 7.55 5.47
CA GLU A 186 7.13 7.35 6.24
C GLU A 186 6.93 7.66 7.73
N ARG A 187 5.70 7.66 8.24
CA ARG A 187 5.39 8.09 9.62
C ARG A 187 4.20 7.34 10.21
N THR A 188 3.85 7.71 11.45
CA THR A 188 2.80 7.07 12.25
C THR A 188 1.42 7.71 12.02
N GLY A 189 0.37 6.89 12.01
CA GLY A 189 -1.00 7.39 11.89
C GLY A 189 -2.05 6.36 11.48
N SER A 190 -3.20 6.88 11.05
CA SER A 190 -4.37 6.09 10.62
C SER A 190 -4.82 6.44 9.20
N VAL A 191 -5.12 5.42 8.41
CA VAL A 191 -5.53 5.55 7.00
C VAL A 191 -6.83 4.80 6.73
N TYR A 192 -7.83 5.49 6.20
CA TYR A 192 -9.11 4.91 5.78
C TYR A 192 -9.34 5.27 4.31
N ILE A 193 -9.18 4.31 3.41
CA ILE A 193 -9.33 4.54 1.97
C ILE A 193 -10.23 3.47 1.34
N ASN A 194 -11.22 3.86 0.52
CA ASN A 194 -12.00 2.81 -0.15
C ASN A 194 -11.21 2.20 -1.32
N GLU A 195 -10.60 3.03 -2.17
CA GLU A 195 -9.89 2.56 -3.36
C GLU A 195 -8.57 3.31 -3.58
N LEU A 196 -7.47 2.56 -3.65
CA LEU A 196 -6.16 2.99 -4.16
C LEU A 196 -5.95 2.41 -5.57
N LEU A 197 -5.75 3.30 -6.55
CA LEU A 197 -5.59 2.93 -7.96
C LEU A 197 -4.23 3.38 -8.48
N CYS A 198 -3.39 2.42 -8.87
CA CYS A 198 -2.08 2.65 -9.49
C CYS A 198 -2.06 2.08 -10.91
N THR A 199 -1.37 2.75 -11.85
CA THR A 199 -1.34 2.38 -13.27
C THR A 199 -0.13 1.54 -13.68
N GLY A 200 0.34 0.64 -12.80
CA GLY A 200 1.43 -0.30 -13.13
C GLY A 200 2.84 0.28 -13.14
N TYR A 201 3.00 1.58 -12.92
CA TYR A 201 4.31 2.27 -12.90
C TYR A 201 4.90 2.45 -11.50
N GLY A 202 4.27 1.96 -10.44
CA GLY A 202 4.72 2.12 -9.05
C GLY A 202 3.74 1.43 -8.11
N SER A 203 4.08 1.38 -6.81
CA SER A 203 3.22 0.75 -5.81
C SER A 203 1.94 1.55 -5.55
N CYS A 204 0.84 0.88 -5.24
CA CYS A 204 -0.37 1.57 -4.80
C CYS A 204 -0.17 2.14 -3.38
N LEU A 205 0.47 1.35 -2.50
CA LEU A 205 0.89 1.78 -1.17
C LEU A 205 2.35 1.41 -0.98
N ASP A 206 3.14 2.39 -0.52
CA ASP A 206 4.53 2.26 -0.12
C ASP A 206 4.69 2.83 1.29
N HIS A 207 5.04 1.96 2.24
CA HIS A 207 5.26 2.34 3.62
C HIS A 207 6.73 2.09 4.00
N LYS A 208 7.40 3.17 4.43
CA LYS A 208 8.86 3.18 4.57
C LYS A 208 9.38 3.42 5.97
N ASP A 209 8.55 3.90 6.90
CA ASP A 209 8.94 4.17 8.30
C ASP A 209 7.71 4.44 9.17
N GLY A 210 7.78 4.20 10.47
CA GLY A 210 6.71 4.45 11.44
C GLY A 210 5.63 3.35 11.54
N VAL A 211 4.54 3.66 12.26
CA VAL A 211 3.46 2.69 12.56
C VAL A 211 2.14 3.13 11.92
N ILE A 212 1.62 2.35 10.96
CA ILE A 212 0.36 2.66 10.27
C ILE A 212 -0.71 1.62 10.58
N GLY A 213 -1.84 2.10 11.10
CA GLY A 213 -3.11 1.37 11.11
C GLY A 213 -3.97 1.78 9.91
N ALA A 214 -4.28 0.85 9.02
CA ALA A 214 -4.99 1.13 7.78
C ALA A 214 -6.20 0.23 7.56
N THR A 215 -7.29 0.81 7.05
CA THR A 215 -8.38 0.09 6.39
C THR A 215 -8.45 0.58 4.96
N ILE A 216 -8.04 -0.27 4.02
CA ILE A 216 -8.06 0.04 2.59
C ILE A 216 -8.81 -1.05 1.86
N ASN A 217 -10.05 -0.77 1.43
CA ASN A 217 -10.89 -1.84 0.88
C ASN A 217 -10.27 -2.43 -0.39
N LYS A 218 -9.77 -1.60 -1.30
CA LYS A 218 -9.14 -2.10 -2.54
C LYS A 218 -7.82 -1.39 -2.86
N LEU A 219 -6.78 -2.17 -3.12
CA LEU A 219 -5.54 -1.72 -3.73
C LEU A 219 -5.42 -2.41 -5.10
N LEU A 220 -5.48 -1.63 -6.17
CA LEU A 220 -5.55 -2.16 -7.53
C LEU A 220 -4.44 -1.57 -8.41
N THR A 221 -3.50 -2.42 -8.80
CA THR A 221 -2.59 -2.12 -9.91
C THR A 221 -3.30 -2.47 -11.22
N LEU A 222 -3.61 -1.44 -11.99
CA LEU A 222 -4.27 -1.53 -13.29
C LEU A 222 -3.22 -1.44 -14.40
N LEU A 223 -3.39 -2.23 -15.46
CA LEU A 223 -2.64 -2.04 -16.69
C LEU A 223 -3.32 -0.94 -17.54
N PRO A 224 -2.67 0.21 -17.79
CA PRO A 224 -3.17 1.14 -18.80
C PRO A 224 -3.16 0.46 -20.19
N ALA A 225 -4.30 0.54 -20.88
CA ALA A 225 -4.47 -0.13 -22.17
C ALA A 225 -3.46 0.40 -23.20
N GLY A 226 -2.65 -0.50 -23.77
CA GLY A 226 -1.68 -0.17 -24.83
C GLY A 226 -0.27 0.20 -24.34
N GLU A 227 -0.02 0.14 -23.03
CA GLU A 227 1.29 0.39 -22.44
C GLU A 227 1.91 -0.89 -21.89
N THR A 228 3.23 -1.02 -22.04
CA THR A 228 4.02 -2.06 -21.39
C THR A 228 4.74 -1.39 -20.23
N PRO A 229 4.21 -1.41 -18.99
CA PRO A 229 4.94 -0.89 -17.85
C PRO A 229 6.26 -1.65 -17.77
N SER A 230 7.37 -0.91 -17.76
CA SER A 230 8.72 -1.46 -17.72
C SER A 230 9.15 -1.89 -16.31
N THR A 231 8.30 -1.65 -15.31
CA THR A 231 8.66 -1.77 -13.90
C THR A 231 7.81 -2.82 -13.18
N THR A 232 8.47 -3.52 -12.27
CA THR A 232 7.94 -4.66 -11.52
C THR A 232 7.55 -4.27 -10.09
N ALA A 233 7.18 -3.01 -9.87
CA ALA A 233 6.81 -2.53 -8.55
C ALA A 233 5.58 -3.31 -8.01
N PRO A 234 5.57 -3.71 -6.74
CA PRO A 234 4.47 -4.47 -6.18
C PRO A 234 3.26 -3.59 -5.88
N THR A 235 2.05 -4.15 -5.81
CA THR A 235 0.85 -3.34 -5.45
C THR A 235 0.99 -2.75 -4.04
N LEU A 236 1.46 -3.56 -3.09
CA LEU A 236 1.80 -3.15 -1.72
C LEU A 236 3.30 -3.37 -1.48
N LEU A 237 3.99 -2.33 -1.04
CA LEU A 237 5.40 -2.36 -0.67
C LEU A 237 5.59 -1.93 0.79
N LEU A 238 6.30 -2.75 1.56
CA LEU A 238 6.89 -2.40 2.84
C LEU A 238 8.41 -2.48 2.69
N ASP A 239 9.09 -1.33 2.58
CA ASP A 239 10.51 -1.23 2.12
C ASP A 239 11.37 -0.25 2.93
N ALA A 240 12.68 -0.27 2.63
CA ALA A 240 13.76 -0.22 3.57
C ALA A 240 14.26 1.16 3.99
N GLY A 241 13.38 1.96 4.59
CA GLY A 241 13.79 3.25 5.16
C GLY A 241 14.62 3.11 6.44
N THR A 242 14.18 2.30 7.40
CA THR A 242 14.67 2.34 8.79
C THR A 242 14.66 1.00 9.54
N GLY A 243 13.90 0.00 9.08
CA GLY A 243 13.58 -1.25 9.78
C GLY A 243 12.46 -1.13 10.82
N ASP A 244 11.95 0.09 11.05
CA ASP A 244 10.99 0.41 12.12
C ASP A 244 9.53 0.43 11.63
N GLN A 245 9.27 -0.04 10.40
CA GLN A 245 7.93 -0.06 9.82
C GLN A 245 7.05 -1.08 10.54
N ASP A 246 5.81 -0.68 10.85
CA ASP A 246 4.79 -1.57 11.39
C ASP A 246 3.42 -1.26 10.76
N LEU A 247 2.99 -2.15 9.85
CA LEU A 247 1.75 -2.01 9.10
C LEU A 247 0.69 -2.98 9.61
N VAL A 248 -0.44 -2.46 10.07
CA VAL A 248 -1.67 -3.25 10.25
C VAL A 248 -2.68 -2.81 9.19
N LEU A 249 -2.98 -3.69 8.23
CA LEU A 249 -3.86 -3.40 7.09
C LEU A 249 -5.06 -4.34 7.06
N TYR A 250 -6.25 -3.77 7.13
CA TYR A 250 -7.52 -4.43 6.80
C TYR A 250 -7.93 -4.12 5.36
N PHE A 251 -8.30 -5.13 4.58
CA PHE A 251 -8.63 -4.96 3.15
C PHE A 251 -9.70 -5.94 2.64
N ASP A 252 -10.39 -5.59 1.55
CA ASP A 252 -11.18 -6.55 0.78
C ASP A 252 -10.31 -7.21 -0.29
N GLU A 253 -9.58 -6.41 -1.08
CA GLU A 253 -8.80 -6.91 -2.22
C GLU A 253 -7.47 -6.17 -2.40
N ILE A 254 -6.37 -6.92 -2.55
CA ILE A 254 -5.10 -6.43 -3.10
C ILE A 254 -4.89 -7.16 -4.42
N LYS A 255 -4.89 -6.43 -5.54
CA LYS A 255 -4.81 -7.05 -6.86
C LYS A 255 -3.77 -6.38 -7.73
N ASN A 256 -2.86 -7.19 -8.25
CA ASN A 256 -1.99 -6.81 -9.33
C ASN A 256 -2.52 -7.38 -10.66
N PHE A 257 -3.14 -6.54 -11.47
CA PHE A 257 -3.61 -6.92 -12.81
C PHE A 257 -2.57 -6.68 -13.91
N ASN A 258 -1.35 -6.26 -13.56
CA ASN A 258 -0.28 -6.09 -14.53
C ASN A 258 0.09 -7.44 -15.14
N SER A 259 0.04 -7.54 -16.48
CA SER A 259 0.38 -8.75 -17.21
C SER A 259 1.86 -8.86 -17.55
N THR A 260 2.64 -7.78 -17.36
CA THR A 260 4.08 -7.75 -17.72
C THR A 260 4.98 -8.13 -16.56
N GLY A 261 4.50 -8.04 -15.32
CA GLY A 261 5.23 -8.41 -14.11
C GLY A 261 4.78 -7.64 -12.87
N GLY A 262 5.54 -7.81 -11.79
CA GLY A 262 5.32 -7.15 -10.51
C GLY A 262 4.54 -8.03 -9.53
N ASP A 263 5.00 -8.05 -8.29
CA ASP A 263 4.37 -8.85 -7.24
C ASP A 263 3.09 -8.15 -6.73
N THR A 264 2.24 -8.84 -6.00
CA THR A 264 1.05 -8.19 -5.39
C THR A 264 1.41 -7.56 -4.06
N VAL A 265 2.07 -8.33 -3.19
CA VAL A 265 2.58 -7.84 -1.92
C VAL A 265 4.05 -8.17 -1.82
N LYS A 266 4.85 -7.17 -1.46
CA LYS A 266 6.25 -7.34 -1.09
C LYS A 266 6.48 -6.76 0.29
N ILE A 267 7.03 -7.58 1.18
CA ILE A 267 7.45 -7.16 2.50
C ILE A 267 8.94 -7.41 2.58
N ASP A 268 9.72 -6.33 2.53
CA ASP A 268 11.18 -6.41 2.62
C ASP A 268 11.68 -6.27 4.06
N GLU A 269 11.07 -5.41 4.87
CA GLU A 269 11.47 -5.24 6.27
C GLU A 269 10.31 -4.81 7.18
N GLY A 270 10.58 -4.76 8.49
CA GLY A 270 9.62 -4.34 9.50
C GLY A 270 8.60 -5.41 9.86
N LYS A 271 7.41 -4.97 10.26
CA LYS A 271 6.29 -5.82 10.69
C LYS A 271 5.06 -5.58 9.83
N ALA A 272 4.34 -6.66 9.53
CA ALA A 272 3.08 -6.56 8.80
C ALA A 272 2.01 -7.48 9.38
N SER A 273 0.80 -6.95 9.54
CA SER A 273 -0.43 -7.72 9.78
C SER A 273 -1.43 -7.39 8.68
N LEU A 274 -1.58 -8.29 7.70
CA LEU A 274 -2.45 -8.14 6.55
C LEU A 274 -3.68 -9.04 6.73
N ILE A 275 -4.85 -8.45 6.93
CA ILE A 275 -6.09 -9.18 7.22
C ILE A 275 -7.15 -8.78 6.20
N GLY A 276 -7.61 -9.71 5.37
CA GLY A 276 -8.58 -9.37 4.35
C GLY A 276 -9.18 -10.56 3.63
N ARG A 277 -9.77 -10.31 2.46
CA ARG A 277 -10.42 -11.37 1.67
C ARG A 277 -9.52 -11.94 0.58
N SER A 278 -8.96 -11.11 -0.31
CA SER A 278 -8.33 -11.61 -1.55
C SER A 278 -7.01 -10.92 -1.88
N ILE A 279 -5.96 -11.71 -2.12
CA ILE A 279 -4.70 -11.29 -2.74
C ILE A 279 -4.60 -11.98 -4.10
N TYR A 280 -4.43 -11.21 -5.18
CA TYR A 280 -4.43 -11.74 -6.54
C TYR A 280 -3.32 -11.15 -7.42
N CYS A 281 -2.55 -12.01 -8.09
CA CYS A 281 -1.52 -11.63 -9.05
C CYS A 281 -1.78 -12.22 -10.44
N THR A 282 -1.79 -11.37 -11.48
CA THR A 282 -1.81 -11.83 -12.87
C THR A 282 -0.45 -12.38 -13.32
N ASN A 283 0.64 -11.68 -13.02
CA ASN A 283 1.98 -12.09 -13.42
C ASN A 283 3.04 -11.59 -12.42
N GLY A 284 3.61 -12.50 -11.65
CA GLY A 284 4.51 -12.23 -10.53
C GLY A 284 4.14 -13.12 -9.36
N LYS A 285 4.63 -12.77 -8.16
CA LYS A 285 4.29 -13.44 -6.91
C LYS A 285 3.03 -12.83 -6.30
N SER A 286 2.22 -13.65 -5.66
CA SER A 286 1.15 -13.14 -4.80
C SER A 286 1.73 -12.52 -3.53
N LEU A 287 2.76 -13.15 -2.96
CA LEU A 287 3.49 -12.66 -1.79
C LEU A 287 5.00 -12.89 -2.01
N ASP A 288 5.80 -11.83 -1.88
CA ASP A 288 7.26 -11.90 -1.81
C ASP A 288 7.75 -11.44 -0.43
N LEU A 289 8.19 -12.41 0.37
CA LEU A 289 8.51 -12.22 1.79
C LEU A 289 9.99 -12.59 2.01
N THR A 290 10.94 -11.80 1.52
CA THR A 290 12.32 -12.26 1.28
C THR A 290 13.47 -11.53 1.98
N HIS A 291 13.24 -10.34 2.54
CA HIS A 291 14.28 -9.57 3.23
C HIS A 291 14.02 -9.60 4.76
N PRO A 292 14.79 -8.91 5.65
CA PRO A 292 14.74 -9.16 7.09
C PRO A 292 13.44 -8.64 7.73
N ILE A 293 12.36 -9.37 7.51
CA ILE A 293 11.04 -9.19 8.11
C ILE A 293 11.17 -9.52 9.59
N VAL A 294 10.78 -8.60 10.48
CA VAL A 294 10.77 -8.87 11.91
C VAL A 294 9.72 -9.92 12.23
N SER A 295 8.51 -9.72 11.71
CA SER A 295 7.36 -10.64 11.83
C SER A 295 6.31 -10.32 10.75
N ALA A 296 5.60 -11.32 10.23
CA ALA A 296 4.41 -11.07 9.40
C ALA A 296 3.27 -12.01 9.75
N TYR A 297 2.04 -11.47 9.82
CA TYR A 297 0.80 -12.21 9.95
C TYR A 297 -0.10 -11.90 8.76
N ILE A 298 -0.44 -12.92 7.97
CA ILE A 298 -1.25 -12.76 6.76
C ILE A 298 -2.48 -13.67 6.90
N GLN A 299 -3.67 -13.09 6.96
CA GLN A 299 -4.95 -13.79 7.04
C GLN A 299 -5.84 -13.41 5.85
N CYS A 300 -6.18 -14.39 5.00
CA CYS A 300 -6.96 -14.16 3.78
C CYS A 300 -8.00 -15.27 3.54
N ASP A 301 -9.02 -15.01 2.74
CA ASP A 301 -9.82 -16.11 2.17
C ASP A 301 -9.06 -16.77 1.03
N GLU A 302 -8.49 -15.97 0.12
CA GLU A 302 -7.78 -16.46 -1.06
C GLU A 302 -6.47 -15.71 -1.34
N ILE A 303 -5.44 -16.47 -1.72
CA ILE A 303 -4.16 -15.96 -2.21
C ILE A 303 -3.87 -16.66 -3.54
N ILE A 304 -3.97 -15.91 -4.64
CA ILE A 304 -3.93 -16.47 -6.00
C ILE A 304 -2.83 -15.80 -6.80
N SER A 305 -2.05 -16.58 -7.52
CA SER A 305 -1.21 -16.10 -8.61
C SER A 305 -1.30 -17.02 -9.81
N LEU A 306 -1.29 -16.43 -11.01
CA LEU A 306 -1.32 -17.22 -12.25
C LEU A 306 0.07 -17.71 -12.70
N THR A 307 1.16 -17.13 -12.20
CA THR A 307 2.52 -17.45 -12.66
C THR A 307 3.45 -17.94 -11.54
N GLU A 308 3.73 -17.10 -10.54
CA GLU A 308 4.58 -17.45 -9.38
C GLU A 308 3.75 -17.39 -8.10
N GLY A 309 3.85 -18.38 -7.22
CA GLY A 309 3.07 -18.38 -5.99
C GLY A 309 3.63 -17.46 -4.90
N ILE A 310 3.87 -18.03 -3.74
CA ILE A 310 4.40 -17.34 -2.55
C ILE A 310 5.89 -17.60 -2.44
N ASN A 311 6.67 -16.61 -2.03
CA ASN A 311 8.10 -16.75 -1.73
C ASN A 311 8.38 -16.34 -0.29
N ILE A 312 9.14 -17.16 0.45
CA ILE A 312 9.40 -16.98 1.88
C ILE A 312 10.88 -17.18 2.18
N ALA A 313 11.53 -16.11 2.64
CA ALA A 313 12.87 -16.08 3.24
C ALA A 313 12.80 -15.24 4.52
N ASN A 314 12.88 -15.88 5.69
CA ASN A 314 12.80 -15.14 6.95
C ASN A 314 13.46 -15.88 8.10
N ARG A 315 14.49 -15.25 8.69
CA ARG A 315 15.26 -15.79 9.82
C ARG A 315 14.70 -15.41 11.19
N ASN A 316 13.80 -14.43 11.27
CA ASN A 316 13.38 -13.82 12.52
C ASN A 316 12.15 -14.55 13.10
N GLU A 317 11.16 -13.81 13.64
CA GLU A 317 9.94 -14.41 14.16
C GLU A 317 9.16 -15.09 13.02
N PRO A 318 8.44 -16.20 13.29
CA PRO A 318 7.74 -16.93 12.24
C PRO A 318 6.78 -16.04 11.44
N ILE A 319 6.86 -16.12 10.12
CA ILE A 319 5.80 -15.60 9.24
C ILE A 319 4.62 -16.55 9.33
N VAL A 320 3.44 -16.05 9.67
CA VAL A 320 2.22 -16.86 9.75
C VAL A 320 1.32 -16.51 8.58
N ILE A 321 1.01 -17.51 7.75
CA ILE A 321 0.05 -17.39 6.66
C ILE A 321 -1.14 -18.31 6.94
N GLU A 322 -2.30 -17.71 7.07
CA GLU A 322 -3.57 -18.35 7.28
C GLU A 322 -4.50 -17.99 6.11
N ALA A 323 -4.83 -18.98 5.29
CA ALA A 323 -5.68 -18.76 4.12
C ALA A 323 -6.66 -19.91 3.93
N ASN A 324 -7.86 -19.68 3.39
CA ASN A 324 -8.75 -20.81 3.03
C ASN A 324 -8.26 -21.49 1.74
N TYR A 325 -7.74 -20.70 0.80
CA TYR A 325 -7.31 -21.17 -0.51
C TYR A 325 -6.03 -20.47 -0.98
N ILE A 326 -5.06 -21.24 -1.44
CA ILE A 326 -3.83 -20.73 -2.06
C ILE A 326 -3.68 -21.39 -3.43
N GLU A 327 -3.58 -20.59 -4.47
CA GLU A 327 -3.40 -21.07 -5.85
C GLU A 327 -2.17 -20.42 -6.48
N GLY A 328 -1.35 -21.25 -7.14
CA GLY A 328 -0.17 -20.80 -7.86
C GLY A 328 0.21 -21.75 -8.98
N SER A 329 1.16 -21.34 -9.81
CA SER A 329 1.81 -22.21 -10.79
C SER A 329 3.27 -22.48 -10.37
N SER A 330 4.00 -23.29 -11.13
CA SER A 330 5.39 -23.68 -10.82
C SER A 330 6.45 -22.63 -11.22
N GLY A 331 6.06 -21.36 -11.48
CA GLY A 331 6.99 -20.32 -11.95
C GLY A 331 8.18 -20.06 -11.01
N ASN A 332 8.01 -20.31 -9.72
CA ASN A 332 9.02 -20.21 -8.67
C ASN A 332 9.44 -21.56 -8.07
N GLY A 333 9.20 -22.68 -8.79
CA GLY A 333 9.54 -24.04 -8.36
C GLY A 333 8.42 -24.79 -7.63
N GLY A 334 7.39 -24.08 -7.16
CA GLY A 334 6.17 -24.64 -6.54
C GLY A 334 5.22 -23.52 -6.12
N VAL A 335 4.02 -23.84 -5.64
CA VAL A 335 3.06 -22.80 -5.18
C VAL A 335 3.62 -21.99 -4.02
N ILE A 336 4.42 -22.62 -3.17
CA ILE A 336 5.14 -21.95 -2.10
C ILE A 336 6.62 -22.29 -2.26
N LYS A 337 7.45 -21.26 -2.38
CA LYS A 337 8.90 -21.38 -2.37
C LYS A 337 9.42 -20.96 -1.00
N SER A 338 9.95 -21.94 -0.27
CA SER A 338 10.68 -21.76 0.97
C SER A 338 12.17 -21.76 0.65
N VAL A 339 12.82 -20.61 0.78
CA VAL A 339 14.28 -20.52 0.56
C VAL A 339 15.04 -20.84 1.83
N SER A 340 16.37 -20.89 1.75
CA SER A 340 17.20 -21.10 2.92
C SER A 340 16.86 -20.07 4.00
N LEU A 341 16.83 -20.56 5.23
CA LEU A 341 16.61 -19.73 6.41
C LEU A 341 15.19 -19.21 6.59
N SER A 342 14.21 -19.96 6.10
CA SER A 342 12.80 -19.62 6.25
C SER A 342 12.23 -20.15 7.57
N ASN A 343 11.54 -19.28 8.29
CA ASN A 343 10.80 -19.55 9.50
C ASN A 343 9.34 -19.14 9.30
N TYR A 344 8.44 -20.11 9.19
CA TYR A 344 7.04 -19.83 8.89
C TYR A 344 6.07 -20.93 9.35
N VAL A 345 4.81 -20.51 9.52
CA VAL A 345 3.64 -21.34 9.80
C VAL A 345 2.64 -21.18 8.64
N LEU A 346 2.24 -22.28 8.02
CA LEU A 346 1.13 -22.31 7.07
C LEU A 346 -0.04 -23.04 7.70
N ARG A 347 -1.23 -22.43 7.69
CA ARG A 347 -2.40 -23.09 8.27
C ARG A 347 -3.73 -22.84 7.58
N ASN A 348 -4.64 -23.80 7.76
CA ASN A 348 -6.03 -23.78 7.33
C ASN A 348 -6.27 -23.66 5.81
N ALA A 349 -5.25 -23.98 5.00
CA ALA A 349 -5.29 -23.74 3.56
C ALA A 349 -5.45 -25.00 2.71
N LYS A 350 -6.24 -24.87 1.64
CA LYS A 350 -6.10 -25.71 0.46
C LYS A 350 -5.13 -25.06 -0.53
N ILE A 351 -3.96 -25.67 -0.71
CA ILE A 351 -2.93 -25.28 -1.68
C ILE A 351 -3.16 -26.05 -2.98
N LYS A 352 -3.25 -25.35 -4.10
CA LYS A 352 -3.40 -25.96 -5.42
C LYS A 352 -2.36 -25.44 -6.39
N ASN A 353 -1.62 -26.35 -7.00
CA ASN A 353 -0.76 -26.04 -8.13
C ASN A 353 -1.55 -26.20 -9.44
N THR A 354 -1.62 -25.14 -10.24
CA THR A 354 -2.33 -25.10 -11.53
C THR A 354 -1.45 -25.42 -12.72
N THR A 355 -0.15 -25.67 -12.51
CA THR A 355 0.76 -26.05 -13.59
C THR A 355 0.24 -27.28 -14.32
N THR A 356 0.38 -27.26 -15.64
CA THR A 356 0.10 -28.40 -16.51
C THR A 356 1.37 -29.12 -16.94
N SER A 357 2.53 -28.74 -16.39
CA SER A 357 3.82 -29.39 -16.65
C SER A 357 4.39 -30.03 -15.39
N SER A 358 4.99 -31.21 -15.53
CA SER A 358 5.75 -31.85 -14.46
C SER A 358 7.15 -31.22 -14.33
N PRO A 359 7.70 -31.06 -13.10
CA PRO A 359 7.09 -31.41 -11.82
C PRO A 359 6.04 -30.38 -11.36
N SER A 360 4.89 -30.88 -10.91
CA SER A 360 3.93 -30.08 -10.13
C SER A 360 4.26 -30.18 -8.65
N ILE A 361 4.62 -29.05 -8.05
CA ILE A 361 5.09 -29.00 -6.67
C ILE A 361 4.20 -28.07 -5.84
N GLY A 362 3.68 -28.56 -4.71
CA GLY A 362 2.93 -27.73 -3.77
C GLY A 362 3.85 -26.76 -3.03
N ILE A 363 4.72 -27.32 -2.18
CA ILE A 363 5.72 -26.58 -1.42
C ILE A 363 7.11 -27.01 -1.90
N TYR A 364 7.88 -26.07 -2.44
CA TYR A 364 9.26 -26.25 -2.85
C TYR A 364 10.19 -25.66 -1.79
N ILE A 365 11.11 -26.47 -1.27
CA ILE A 365 12.08 -26.11 -0.24
C ILE A 365 13.47 -26.14 -0.88
N VAL A 366 14.14 -24.99 -0.94
CA VAL A 366 15.53 -24.91 -1.41
C VAL A 366 16.44 -25.64 -0.43
N ASP A 367 17.48 -26.30 -0.96
CA ASP A 367 18.51 -26.95 -0.14
C ASP A 367 19.19 -25.96 0.83
N GLY A 368 19.63 -26.45 1.98
CA GLY A 368 20.23 -25.67 3.06
C GLY A 368 20.62 -26.53 4.26
N ASP A 369 21.17 -25.91 5.31
CA ASP A 369 21.41 -26.64 6.56
C ASP A 369 20.08 -27.11 7.18
N ILE A 370 20.07 -28.28 7.81
CA ILE A 370 18.90 -28.83 8.50
C ILE A 370 18.36 -27.89 9.60
N ASN A 371 19.23 -27.05 10.17
CA ASN A 371 18.88 -26.12 11.25
C ASN A 371 18.52 -24.72 10.73
N ASP A 372 18.66 -24.47 9.43
CA ASP A 372 18.40 -23.15 8.88
C ASP A 372 16.90 -22.89 8.72
N GLN A 373 16.09 -23.92 8.50
CA GLN A 373 14.67 -23.76 8.14
C GLN A 373 13.75 -24.33 9.23
N ASN A 374 12.80 -23.51 9.70
CA ASN A 374 11.78 -23.87 10.69
C ASN A 374 10.40 -23.78 10.03
N ILE A 375 9.83 -24.94 9.70
CA ILE A 375 8.57 -25.02 8.96
C ILE A 375 7.52 -25.71 9.82
N GLU A 376 6.38 -25.05 9.99
CA GLU A 376 5.20 -25.62 10.62
C GLU A 376 3.99 -25.58 9.68
N ILE A 377 3.27 -26.69 9.62
CA ILE A 377 2.06 -26.85 8.82
C ILE A 377 0.91 -27.33 9.69
N GLU A 378 -0.25 -26.69 9.56
CA GLU A 378 -1.45 -27.02 10.35
C GLU A 378 -2.69 -27.08 9.45
N ASN A 379 -3.39 -28.21 9.42
CA ASN A 379 -4.65 -28.36 8.67
C ASN A 379 -4.52 -27.91 7.20
N LEU A 380 -3.61 -28.54 6.46
CA LEU A 380 -3.36 -28.25 5.05
C LEU A 380 -3.87 -29.36 4.13
N ILE A 381 -4.38 -28.96 2.97
CA ILE A 381 -4.66 -29.84 1.83
C ILE A 381 -3.79 -29.38 0.67
N ILE A 382 -2.94 -30.24 0.13
CA ILE A 382 -2.08 -29.91 -1.02
C ILE A 382 -2.50 -30.75 -2.23
N VAL A 383 -2.86 -30.04 -3.30
CA VAL A 383 -3.29 -30.61 -4.58
C VAL A 383 -2.30 -30.20 -5.66
N THR A 384 -1.51 -31.15 -6.14
CA THR A 384 -0.61 -30.98 -7.29
C THR A 384 -1.28 -31.44 -8.58
N GLY A 385 -0.82 -30.92 -9.72
CA GLY A 385 -1.55 -30.91 -10.99
C GLY A 385 -1.54 -32.22 -11.76
N ILE A 386 -0.54 -33.09 -11.63
CA ILE A 386 -0.35 -34.24 -12.52
C ILE A 386 -0.09 -35.52 -11.70
N ALA A 387 -0.85 -36.58 -11.95
CA ALA A 387 -0.63 -37.87 -11.28
C ALA A 387 0.51 -38.65 -11.96
N GLU A 388 1.70 -38.05 -12.06
CA GLU A 388 2.91 -38.65 -12.62
C GLU A 388 4.01 -38.81 -11.54
N ASN A 389 4.96 -39.73 -11.76
CA ASN A 389 5.99 -40.14 -10.79
C ASN A 389 7.03 -39.07 -10.41
N GLN A 390 6.80 -37.79 -10.77
CA GLN A 390 7.72 -36.68 -10.52
C GLN A 390 7.03 -35.47 -9.85
N ASP A 391 5.76 -35.61 -9.47
CA ASP A 391 5.02 -34.58 -8.76
C ASP A 391 5.13 -34.78 -7.24
N TYR A 392 5.20 -33.67 -6.50
CA TYR A 392 5.45 -33.69 -5.06
C TYR A 392 4.58 -32.67 -4.35
N SER A 393 3.89 -33.09 -3.29
CA SER A 393 3.16 -32.13 -2.46
C SER A 393 4.12 -31.26 -1.66
N ILE A 394 5.23 -31.85 -1.20
CA ILE A 394 6.36 -31.13 -0.60
C ILE A 394 7.64 -31.72 -1.20
N TYR A 395 8.45 -30.86 -1.81
CA TYR A 395 9.74 -31.22 -2.40
C TYR A 395 10.85 -30.42 -1.74
N ARG A 396 11.93 -31.08 -1.37
CA ARG A 396 13.17 -30.45 -0.95
C ARG A 396 14.27 -30.73 -1.97
N ASP A 397 14.91 -29.65 -2.42
CA ASP A 397 16.06 -29.73 -3.31
C ASP A 397 17.32 -30.23 -2.57
N GLY A 398 18.23 -30.87 -3.29
CA GLY A 398 19.50 -31.37 -2.74
C GLY A 398 19.39 -32.60 -1.84
N GLU A 399 20.47 -32.89 -1.10
CA GLU A 399 20.63 -34.14 -0.32
C GLU A 399 20.47 -33.95 1.18
N ASN A 400 20.44 -32.71 1.68
CA ASN A 400 20.30 -32.47 3.12
C ASN A 400 18.88 -32.79 3.57
N ASN A 401 18.73 -33.35 4.77
CA ASN A 401 17.42 -33.60 5.35
C ASN A 401 16.82 -32.34 5.99
N ILE A 402 15.49 -32.28 6.10
CA ILE A 402 14.76 -31.30 6.90
C ILE A 402 13.69 -31.96 7.77
N ASN A 403 13.40 -31.33 8.90
CA ASN A 403 12.26 -31.67 9.75
C ASN A 403 11.15 -30.62 9.59
N ILE A 404 9.91 -31.06 9.35
CA ILE A 404 8.73 -30.19 9.27
C ILE A 404 7.76 -30.56 10.38
N LYS A 405 7.36 -29.59 11.21
CA LYS A 405 6.32 -29.80 12.21
C LYS A 405 4.95 -29.90 11.52
N ASN A 406 4.30 -31.05 11.65
CA ASN A 406 3.04 -31.36 10.99
C ASN A 406 1.92 -31.58 12.00
N LEU A 407 0.88 -30.74 11.92
CA LEU A 407 -0.30 -30.80 12.78
C LEU A 407 -1.59 -31.20 12.06
N LEU A 408 -1.57 -31.49 10.75
CA LEU A 408 -2.58 -32.21 9.95
C LEU A 408 -2.32 -31.92 8.47
N LEU A 409 -2.00 -32.94 7.67
CA LEU A 409 -1.65 -32.77 6.26
C LEU A 409 -2.34 -33.83 5.38
N PHE A 410 -3.06 -33.36 4.37
CA PHE A 410 -3.63 -34.18 3.30
C PHE A 410 -2.96 -33.84 1.99
N VAL A 411 -2.46 -34.84 1.27
CA VAL A 411 -1.68 -34.64 0.05
C VAL A 411 -2.19 -35.53 -1.07
N ARG A 412 -2.18 -34.99 -2.29
CA ARG A 412 -2.47 -35.77 -3.50
C ARG A 412 -1.27 -36.58 -3.99
N ALA A 413 -0.07 -36.00 -3.89
CA ALA A 413 1.20 -36.63 -4.27
C ALA A 413 2.11 -36.77 -3.05
N GLY A 414 3.09 -37.68 -3.12
CA GLY A 414 4.04 -37.92 -2.04
C GLY A 414 4.92 -36.70 -1.68
N ILE A 415 5.74 -36.87 -0.65
CA ILE A 415 6.77 -35.92 -0.23
C ILE A 415 8.15 -36.48 -0.58
N SER A 416 9.15 -35.62 -0.78
CA SER A 416 10.52 -36.07 -1.08
C SER A 416 11.16 -36.82 0.10
N ASP A 417 12.05 -37.78 -0.20
CA ASP A 417 12.65 -38.70 0.79
C ASP A 417 13.52 -38.01 1.86
N ASN A 418 14.02 -36.82 1.57
CA ASN A 418 14.82 -35.96 2.45
C ASN A 418 13.97 -35.09 3.40
N ILE A 419 12.66 -35.34 3.49
CA ILE A 419 11.74 -34.65 4.40
C ILE A 419 11.24 -35.61 5.48
N THR A 420 11.46 -35.23 6.74
CA THR A 420 10.89 -35.93 7.90
C THR A 420 9.75 -35.08 8.50
N LEU A 421 8.54 -35.65 8.55
CA LEU A 421 7.41 -35.01 9.22
C LEU A 421 7.46 -35.31 10.72
N LEU A 422 7.64 -34.27 11.53
CA LEU A 422 7.50 -34.35 12.98
C LEU A 422 6.01 -34.22 13.35
N ILE A 423 5.45 -35.25 13.97
CA ILE A 423 4.05 -35.26 14.43
C ILE A 423 4.02 -34.74 15.87
N GLY A 424 3.17 -33.74 16.16
CA GLY A 424 2.98 -33.21 17.52
C GLY A 424 2.38 -34.23 18.51
N ASP A 425 2.71 -34.13 19.80
CA ASP A 425 2.18 -35.03 20.85
C ASP A 425 0.69 -34.73 21.20
N ILE A 426 -0.07 -35.54 21.96
CA ILE A 426 0.10 -36.93 22.40
C ILE A 426 -1.04 -37.86 21.91
N ASN A 427 -1.92 -37.44 20.98
CA ASN A 427 -2.98 -38.31 20.45
C ASN A 427 -3.07 -38.40 18.91
N ASN A 428 -1.93 -38.24 18.23
CA ASN A 428 -1.67 -38.48 16.80
C ASN A 428 -2.39 -37.56 15.79
N PHE A 429 -1.61 -36.69 15.15
CA PHE A 429 -2.03 -35.93 13.96
C PHE A 429 -1.72 -36.71 12.67
N LYS A 430 -2.56 -36.49 11.65
CA LYS A 430 -2.73 -37.38 10.50
C LYS A 430 -1.97 -36.87 9.27
N TYR A 431 -1.20 -37.75 8.63
CA TYR A 431 -0.75 -37.63 7.24
C TYR A 431 -1.62 -38.56 6.39
N ILE A 432 -2.21 -38.03 5.31
CA ILE A 432 -2.92 -38.86 4.32
C ILE A 432 -2.40 -38.52 2.94
N GLU A 433 -1.94 -39.55 2.23
CA GLU A 433 -1.72 -39.50 0.79
C GLU A 433 -2.88 -40.19 0.07
N ASP A 434 -3.61 -39.43 -0.74
CA ASP A 434 -4.76 -39.94 -1.50
C ASP A 434 -4.84 -39.23 -2.86
N SER A 435 -4.62 -40.02 -3.92
CA SER A 435 -4.62 -39.54 -5.30
C SER A 435 -5.99 -39.05 -5.79
N THR A 436 -7.06 -39.29 -5.03
CA THR A 436 -8.42 -38.82 -5.33
C THR A 436 -8.73 -37.41 -4.82
N ILE A 437 -7.85 -36.81 -4.01
CA ILE A 437 -7.98 -35.42 -3.57
C ILE A 437 -7.91 -34.49 -4.80
N GLN A 438 -8.91 -33.62 -4.96
CA GLN A 438 -9.04 -32.60 -6.01
C GLN A 438 -9.08 -31.21 -5.41
#